data_AF-A0AAU0R9U1-F1
#
_entry.id   AF-A0AAU0R9U1-F1
#
_cell.length_a   1.000
_cell.length_b   1.000
_cell.length_c   1.000
_cell.angle_alpha   90.00
_cell.angle_beta   90.00
_cell.angle_gamma   90.00
#
_symmetry.space_group_name_H-M   'P 1'
#
loop_
_entity.id
_entity.type
_entity.pdbx_description
1 polymer ?
#
loop_
_entity_poly.entity_id
_entity_poly.type
_entity_poly.pdbx_seq_one_letter_code
_entity_poly.pdbx_strand_id
1 'polypeptide(L)'
;MSDIIKVQHSLARKAHSDTNHQFGHLYRIICNREWITEALEAVLQNKGAKTAGIDGVTKKTLQSDDAKRALVTELEMELREKKFNPKPVRRVYIPKGEIRNGRLGYLLSRIV
;
A
#
# COMPACT_ATOMS: atom_id res chain seq x y z
N MET A 1 -11.59 11.35 16.65
CA MET A 1 -11.78 10.54 15.42
C MET A 1 -10.96 11.20 14.33
N SER A 2 -9.95 10.52 13.78
CA SER A 2 -9.06 11.05 12.73
C SER A 2 -9.88 11.59 11.55
N ASP A 3 -9.47 12.72 10.99
CA ASP A 3 -10.18 13.34 9.86
C ASP A 3 -10.18 12.45 8.61
N ILE A 4 -9.18 11.56 8.47
CA ILE A 4 -9.13 10.52 7.43
C ILE A 4 -10.34 9.58 7.52
N ILE A 5 -10.64 9.07 8.72
CA ILE A 5 -11.74 8.11 8.95
C ILE A 5 -13.09 8.76 8.64
N LYS A 6 -13.28 10.04 9.01
CA LYS A 6 -14.50 10.79 8.70
C LYS A 6 -14.70 10.92 7.18
N VAL A 7 -13.64 11.27 6.46
CA VAL A 7 -13.67 11.36 4.99
C VAL A 7 -13.97 9.99 4.37
N GLN A 8 -13.29 8.93 4.81
CA GLN A 8 -13.56 7.56 4.34
C GLN A 8 -15.02 7.14 4.54
N HIS A 9 -15.60 7.39 5.72
CA HIS A 9 -17.01 7.11 5.98
C HIS A 9 -17.96 7.92 5.10
N SER A 10 -17.66 9.21 4.89
CA SER A 10 -18.46 10.07 4.02
C SER A 10 -18.44 9.58 2.57
N LEU A 11 -17.25 9.23 2.05
CA LEU A 11 -17.09 8.66 0.72
C LEU A 11 -17.86 7.32 0.60
N ALA A 12 -17.71 6.42 1.57
CA ALA A 12 -18.39 5.13 1.59
C ALA A 12 -19.91 5.29 1.62
N ARG A 13 -20.44 6.19 2.46
CA ARG A 13 -21.87 6.46 2.54
C ARG A 13 -22.41 7.02 1.22
N LYS A 14 -21.70 7.95 0.60
CA LYS A 14 -22.10 8.53 -0.70
C LYS A 14 -22.11 7.47 -1.80
N ALA A 15 -21.05 6.67 -1.90
CA ALA A 15 -20.94 5.57 -2.86
C ALA A 15 -22.06 4.54 -2.69
N HIS A 16 -22.49 4.28 -1.45
CA HIS A 16 -23.58 3.35 -1.16
C HIS A 16 -24.96 3.94 -1.47
N SER A 17 -25.17 5.23 -1.21
CA SER A 17 -26.45 5.91 -1.45
C SER A 17 -26.73 6.24 -2.92
N ASP A 18 -25.67 6.42 -3.71
CA ASP A 18 -25.73 6.90 -5.09
C ASP A 18 -24.64 6.21 -5.90
N THR A 19 -25.01 5.06 -6.47
CA THR A 19 -24.10 4.17 -7.20
C THR A 19 -23.59 4.75 -8.51
N ASN A 20 -24.28 5.76 -9.06
CA ASN A 20 -23.86 6.47 -10.27
C ASN A 20 -22.97 7.67 -9.97
N HIS A 21 -22.72 7.99 -8.70
CA HIS A 21 -21.89 9.12 -8.32
C HIS A 21 -20.42 8.91 -8.73
N GLN A 22 -19.84 9.93 -9.37
CA GLN A 22 -18.43 9.95 -9.72
C GLN A 22 -17.66 10.92 -8.81
N PHE A 23 -16.61 10.41 -8.17
CA PHE A 23 -15.76 11.21 -7.28
C PHE A 23 -14.66 11.93 -8.07
N GLY A 24 -14.75 13.24 -8.21
CA GLY A 24 -13.78 14.05 -8.97
C GLY A 24 -12.46 14.37 -8.24
N HIS A 25 -12.35 14.08 -6.94
CA HIS A 25 -11.24 14.59 -6.11
C HIS A 25 -10.43 13.52 -5.37
N LEU A 26 -10.63 12.22 -5.68
CA LEU A 26 -9.90 11.15 -5.01
C LEU A 26 -8.38 11.29 -5.15
N TYR A 27 -7.90 11.69 -6.34
CA TYR A 27 -6.47 11.90 -6.56
C TYR A 27 -5.89 12.97 -5.64
N ARG A 28 -6.62 14.07 -5.42
CA ARG A 28 -6.21 15.13 -4.48
C ARG A 28 -6.08 14.62 -3.05
N ILE A 29 -6.98 13.71 -2.65
CA ILE A 29 -6.98 13.12 -1.31
C ILE A 29 -5.74 12.23 -1.12
N ILE A 30 -5.42 11.36 -2.09
CA ILE A 30 -4.26 10.47 -1.97
C ILE A 30 -2.91 11.21 -2.03
N CYS A 31 -2.85 12.38 -2.67
CA CYS A 31 -1.66 13.24 -2.67
C CYS A 31 -1.42 13.96 -1.33
N ASN A 32 -2.37 13.92 -0.39
CA ASN A 32 -2.22 14.59 0.89
C ASN A 32 -1.23 13.82 1.78
N ARG A 33 -0.24 14.54 2.31
CA ARG A 33 0.78 14.02 3.24
C ARG A 33 0.22 13.19 4.39
N GLU A 34 -0.89 13.59 5.00
CA GLU A 34 -1.51 12.86 6.11
C GLU A 34 -1.96 11.46 5.68
N TRP A 35 -2.58 11.36 4.49
CA TRP A 35 -3.04 10.09 3.93
C TRP A 35 -1.87 9.18 3.55
N ILE A 36 -0.80 9.74 2.97
CA ILE A 36 0.42 8.99 2.63
C ILE A 36 1.09 8.48 3.92
N THR A 37 1.13 9.30 4.97
CA THR A 37 1.73 8.93 6.26
C THR A 37 0.94 7.79 6.92
N GLU A 38 -0.38 7.93 7.02
CA GLU A 38 -1.26 6.89 7.59
C GLU A 38 -1.15 5.57 6.80
N ALA A 39 -1.11 5.66 5.46
CA ALA A 39 -0.93 4.49 4.61
C ALA A 39 0.43 3.82 4.83
N LEU A 40 1.50 4.58 4.98
CA LEU A 40 2.83 4.05 5.28
C LEU A 40 2.83 3.32 6.63
N GLU A 41 2.23 3.91 7.67
CA GLU A 41 2.12 3.28 8.98
C GLU A 41 1.35 1.96 8.93
N ALA A 42 0.19 1.95 8.25
CA ALA A 42 -0.59 0.74 8.05
C ALA A 42 0.22 -0.34 7.30
N VAL A 43 0.95 0.03 6.25
CA VAL A 43 1.81 -0.90 5.50
C VAL A 43 2.94 -1.45 6.38
N LEU A 44 3.56 -0.63 7.23
CA LEU A 44 4.61 -1.06 8.15
C LEU A 44 4.10 -1.97 9.28
N GLN A 45 2.79 -2.03 9.53
CA GLN A 45 2.19 -2.98 10.48
C GLN A 45 1.91 -4.36 9.83
N ASN A 46 1.89 -4.46 8.51
CA ASN A 46 1.63 -5.73 7.82
C ASN A 46 2.72 -6.77 8.09
N LYS A 47 2.31 -8.05 8.12
CA LYS A 47 3.24 -9.20 8.25
C LYS A 47 4.32 -9.21 7.16
N GLY A 48 4.01 -8.69 5.97
CA GLY A 48 4.93 -8.58 4.84
C GLY A 48 5.95 -7.45 4.94
N ALA A 49 5.83 -6.53 5.90
CA ALA A 49 6.71 -5.35 5.97
C ALA A 49 8.20 -5.71 6.20
N LYS A 50 8.49 -6.92 6.67
CA LYS A 50 9.87 -7.44 6.81
C LYS A 50 10.43 -8.04 5.52
N THR A 51 9.61 -8.21 4.49
CA THR A 51 9.98 -8.81 3.22
C THR A 51 10.22 -7.70 2.21
N ALA A 52 11.45 -7.61 1.68
CA ALA A 52 11.78 -6.61 0.68
C ALA A 52 11.06 -6.87 -0.65
N GLY A 53 10.64 -5.79 -1.31
CA GLY A 53 10.26 -5.78 -2.72
C GLY A 53 11.49 -5.84 -3.62
N ILE A 54 11.35 -5.40 -4.88
CA ILE A 54 12.49 -5.31 -5.81
C ILE A 54 13.50 -4.20 -5.43
N ASP A 55 13.06 -3.24 -4.61
CA ASP A 55 13.82 -2.06 -4.22
C ASP A 55 14.69 -2.29 -2.98
N GLY A 56 14.60 -3.45 -2.34
CA GLY A 56 15.34 -3.76 -1.12
C GLY A 56 14.82 -3.07 0.14
N VAL A 57 13.77 -2.25 0.05
CA VAL A 57 13.24 -1.49 1.18
C VAL A 57 12.41 -2.42 2.08
N THR A 58 12.59 -2.29 3.39
CA THR A 58 11.85 -3.06 4.40
C THR A 58 11.47 -2.16 5.58
N LYS A 59 10.66 -2.67 6.50
CA LYS A 59 10.42 -2.03 7.80
C LYS A 59 11.71 -1.68 8.53
N LYS A 60 12.79 -2.46 8.35
CA LYS A 60 14.08 -2.18 8.98
C LYS A 60 14.76 -0.95 8.36
N THR A 61 14.65 -0.75 7.04
CA THR A 61 15.23 0.42 6.37
C THR A 61 14.47 1.71 6.70
N LEU A 62 13.19 1.60 7.09
CA LEU A 62 12.32 2.72 7.49
C LEU A 62 12.13 2.83 9.01
N GLN A 63 13.15 2.47 9.80
CA GLN A 63 13.05 2.52 11.27
C GLN A 63 13.06 3.94 11.83
N SER A 64 13.89 4.82 11.25
CA SER A 64 13.96 6.21 11.71
C SER A 64 12.81 7.03 11.16
N ASP A 65 12.36 8.00 11.96
CA ASP A 65 11.30 8.90 11.51
C ASP A 65 11.74 9.81 10.37
N ASP A 66 13.04 10.09 10.26
CA ASP A 66 13.59 10.84 9.14
C ASP A 66 13.52 10.04 7.84
N ALA A 67 13.80 8.73 7.86
CA ALA A 67 13.66 7.88 6.67
C ALA A 67 12.20 7.77 6.21
N LYS A 68 11.25 7.64 7.16
CA LYS A 68 9.82 7.67 6.85
C LYS A 68 9.40 9.02 6.26
N ARG A 69 9.82 10.12 6.89
CA ARG A 69 9.50 11.49 6.43
C ARG A 69 10.07 11.78 5.05
N ALA A 70 11.28 11.31 4.75
CA ALA A 70 11.89 11.42 3.43
C ALA A 70 11.04 10.70 2.38
N LEU A 71 10.68 9.43 2.62
CA LEU A 71 9.83 8.65 1.71
C LEU A 71 8.46 9.29 1.50
N VAL A 72 7.80 9.76 2.57
CA VAL A 72 6.50 10.46 2.46
C VAL A 72 6.64 11.72 1.61
N THR A 73 7.72 12.48 1.77
CA THR A 73 7.95 13.73 1.03
C THR A 73 8.23 13.45 -0.45
N GLU A 74 9.02 12.42 -0.75
CA GLU A 74 9.28 11.96 -2.12
C GLU A 74 7.98 11.53 -2.82
N LEU A 75 7.19 10.66 -2.17
CA LEU A 75 5.91 10.19 -2.71
C LEU A 75 4.91 11.34 -2.91
N GLU A 76 4.82 12.26 -1.96
CA GLU A 76 3.96 13.44 -2.08
C GLU A 76 4.33 14.27 -3.32
N MET A 77 5.63 14.49 -3.54
CA MET A 77 6.13 15.23 -4.70
C MET A 77 5.82 14.50 -6.01
N GLU A 78 6.18 13.22 -6.12
CA GLU A 78 5.94 12.43 -7.33
C GLU A 78 4.46 12.32 -7.70
N LEU A 79 3.58 12.15 -6.71
CA LEU A 79 2.14 12.11 -6.92
C LEU A 79 1.61 13.48 -7.34
N ARG A 80 2.03 14.57 -6.70
CA ARG A 80 1.59 15.93 -7.08
C ARG A 80 2.04 16.30 -8.50
N GLU A 81 3.25 15.90 -8.88
CA GLU A 81 3.79 16.11 -10.23
C GLU A 81 3.26 15.11 -11.26
N LYS A 82 2.44 14.12 -10.85
CA LYS A 82 1.96 13.02 -11.69
C LYS A 82 3.09 12.21 -12.36
N LYS A 83 4.23 12.12 -11.68
CA LYS A 83 5.44 11.38 -12.12
C LYS A 83 5.63 10.06 -11.37
N PHE A 84 4.80 9.77 -10.38
CA PHE A 84 4.85 8.50 -9.66
C PHE A 84 4.79 7.32 -10.62
N ASN A 85 5.85 6.51 -10.61
CA ASN A 85 5.97 5.35 -11.46
C ASN A 85 6.13 4.09 -10.59
N PRO A 86 5.10 3.25 -10.48
CA PRO A 86 5.16 2.07 -9.62
C PRO A 86 6.21 1.08 -10.16
N LYS A 87 7.06 0.61 -9.26
CA LYS A 87 8.04 -0.44 -9.55
C LYS A 87 7.34 -1.77 -9.83
N PRO A 88 7.90 -2.62 -10.71
CA PRO A 88 7.34 -3.95 -10.93
C PRO A 88 7.37 -4.79 -9.65
N VAL A 89 6.39 -5.66 -9.50
CA VAL A 89 6.24 -6.50 -8.30
C VAL A 89 7.20 -7.69 -8.29
N ARG A 90 7.69 -8.07 -7.11
CA ARG A 90 8.54 -9.25 -6.95
C ARG A 90 7.66 -10.49 -6.81
N ARG A 91 7.80 -11.42 -7.75
CA ARG A 91 7.11 -12.73 -7.70
C ARG A 91 7.92 -13.71 -6.86
N VAL A 92 7.31 -14.25 -5.81
CA VAL A 92 7.90 -15.32 -4.99
C VAL A 92 6.99 -16.53 -5.00
N TYR A 93 7.51 -17.69 -5.38
CA TYR A 93 6.79 -18.95 -5.29
C TYR A 93 6.80 -19.44 -3.84
N ILE A 94 5.62 -19.67 -3.28
CA ILE A 94 5.47 -20.29 -1.97
C ILE A 94 5.25 -21.79 -2.19
N PRO A 95 6.15 -22.67 -1.68
CA PRO A 95 5.87 -24.09 -1.60
C PRO A 95 4.64 -24.27 -0.70
N LYS A 96 3.55 -24.79 -1.26
CA LYS A 96 2.53 -25.41 -0.42
C LYS A 96 3.07 -26.78 -0.04
N GLY A 97 3.01 -27.14 1.24
CA GLY A 97 3.48 -28.43 1.73
C GLY A 97 2.86 -29.61 0.98
N GLU A 98 3.30 -30.84 1.28
CA GLU A 98 2.84 -32.04 0.58
C GLU A 98 1.31 -32.13 0.51
N ILE A 99 0.79 -32.21 -0.71
CA ILE A 99 -0.59 -32.63 -0.94
C ILE A 99 -0.54 -34.16 -0.87
N ARG A 100 -1.33 -34.76 0.04
CA ARG A 100 -1.49 -36.23 0.17
C ARG A 100 -1.44 -36.87 -1.23
N ASN A 101 -0.50 -37.81 -1.42
CA ASN A 101 -0.13 -38.50 -2.66
C ASN A 101 1.15 -38.00 -3.39
N GLY A 102 2.08 -37.35 -2.69
CA GLY A 102 3.48 -37.21 -3.17
C GLY A 102 3.70 -36.26 -4.35
N ARG A 103 2.76 -35.33 -4.60
CA ARG A 103 2.93 -34.26 -5.61
C ARG A 103 3.13 -32.92 -4.92
N LEU A 104 4.31 -32.32 -5.07
CA LEU A 104 4.57 -30.93 -4.68
C LEU A 104 3.85 -30.00 -5.66
N GLY A 105 2.85 -29.26 -5.19
CA GLY A 105 2.14 -28.25 -5.98
C GLY A 105 2.59 -26.82 -5.61
N TYR A 106 3.30 -26.14 -6.51
CA TYR A 106 3.57 -24.70 -6.38
C TYR A 106 2.32 -23.90 -6.78
N LEU A 107 1.43 -23.59 -5.85
CA LEU A 107 0.12 -23.00 -6.20
C LEU A 107 -0.18 -21.64 -5.57
N LEU A 108 0.80 -20.93 -5.00
CA LEU A 108 0.62 -19.50 -4.69
C LEU A 108 1.89 -18.71 -5.01
N SER A 109 1.78 -17.78 -5.96
CA SER A 109 2.70 -16.66 -6.06
C SER A 109 2.32 -15.64 -5.00
N ARG A 110 3.22 -15.33 -4.05
CA ARG A 110 3.09 -14.10 -3.26
C ARG A 110 3.70 -12.97 -4.06
N ILE A 111 2.90 -11.92 -4.23
CA ILE A 111 3.34 -10.63 -4.73
C ILE A 111 3.95 -9.90 -3.54
N VAL A 112 5.23 -9.59 -3.61
CA VAL A 112 5.95 -8.74 -2.65
C VAL A 112 6.27 -7.42 -3.33
#